data_AF-V2UFB6-F1
#
_entry.id   AF-V2UFB6-F1
#
_cell.length_a   1.000
_cell.length_b   1.000
_cell.length_c   1.000
_cell.angle_alpha   90.00
_cell.angle_beta   90.00
_cell.angle_gamma   90.00
#
_symmetry.space_group_name_H-M   'P 1'
#
loop_
_entity.id
_entity.type
_entity.pdbx_description
1 polymer ?
#
loop_
_entity_poly.entity_id
_entity_poly.type
_entity_poly.pdbx_seq_one_letter_code
_entity_poly.pdbx_strand_id
1 'polypeptide(L)'
;MLGEIYWNNLPAKVTRIGKKDNEIFILFEGKINGYGLVQSGRIVLKMTTEFQVVHGAVEYHDESRYFDSSYVLEGNFEDDSYEMFSGNWLEEGHNYQFDILLEFDERGLPSLATELERDESIAIDIDEEIHNDQDFVNSNLNDEENRQALGYLRADANRQRATRSDARVRTIQRKIELYYGLPQGSVRLVNPDRSIIHPSAKIRTLRERWMFDE
;
A
#
# COMPACT_ATOMS: atom_id res chain seq x y z
N MET A 1 -5.40 -8.83 3.14
CA MET A 1 -4.41 -7.74 3.21
C MET A 1 -5.24 -6.48 3.41
N LEU A 2 -4.83 -5.55 4.27
CA LEU A 2 -5.67 -4.39 4.61
C LEU A 2 -5.50 -3.24 3.60
N GLY A 3 -4.33 -3.17 2.95
CA GLY A 3 -4.03 -2.19 1.92
C GLY A 3 -2.54 -2.21 1.58
N GLU A 4 -2.16 -1.37 0.62
CA GLU A 4 -0.79 -1.19 0.14
C GLU A 4 -0.48 0.31 0.12
N ILE A 5 0.71 0.68 0.59
CA ILE A 5 1.25 2.03 0.50
C ILE A 5 2.48 1.99 -0.39
N TYR A 6 2.58 2.94 -1.31
CA TYR A 6 3.72 3.11 -2.17
C TYR A 6 4.28 4.50 -1.97
N TRP A 7 5.55 4.57 -1.57
CA TRP A 7 6.27 5.82 -1.43
C TRP A 7 7.52 5.76 -2.31
N ASN A 8 7.60 6.59 -3.34
CA ASN A 8 8.71 6.59 -4.31
C ASN A 8 9.03 5.20 -4.89
N ASN A 9 8.00 4.39 -5.12
CA ASN A 9 8.07 2.98 -5.53
C ASN A 9 8.58 1.99 -4.47
N LEU A 10 8.81 2.42 -3.22
CA LEU A 10 9.07 1.51 -2.11
C LEU A 10 7.73 1.07 -1.49
N PRO A 11 7.44 -0.24 -1.45
CA PRO A 11 6.21 -0.74 -0.86
C PRO A 11 6.29 -0.74 0.67
N ALA A 12 5.28 -0.19 1.32
CA ALA A 12 5.01 -0.39 2.73
C ALA A 12 3.67 -1.11 2.90
N LYS A 13 3.61 -1.99 3.89
CA LYS A 13 2.43 -2.78 4.19
C LYS A 13 1.54 -2.02 5.16
N VAL A 14 0.25 -1.95 4.86
CA VAL A 14 -0.74 -1.49 5.83
C VAL A 14 -0.97 -2.58 6.88
N THR A 15 -0.60 -2.29 8.12
CA THR A 15 -0.71 -3.20 9.26
C THR A 15 -2.08 -3.09 9.92
N ARG A 16 -2.68 -1.89 9.91
CA ARG A 16 -4.02 -1.65 10.47
C ARG A 16 -4.76 -0.53 9.76
N ILE A 17 -6.07 -0.68 9.62
CA ILE A 17 -6.98 0.39 9.18
C ILE A 17 -8.09 0.53 10.22
N GLY A 18 -8.37 1.76 10.62
CA GLY A 18 -9.53 2.13 11.42
C GLY A 18 -10.33 3.23 10.74
N LYS A 19 -11.63 3.31 11.03
CA LYS A 19 -12.49 4.41 10.60
C LYS A 19 -13.28 4.94 11.79
N LYS A 20 -13.21 6.25 12.02
CA LYS A 20 -13.96 6.92 13.10
C LYS A 20 -14.14 8.40 12.72
N ASP A 21 -15.30 8.97 13.04
CA ASP A 21 -15.58 10.41 12.92
C ASP A 21 -15.20 11.04 11.55
N ASN A 22 -15.52 10.35 10.45
CA ASN A 22 -15.18 10.78 9.08
C ASN A 22 -13.67 10.86 8.79
N GLU A 23 -12.87 10.12 9.55
CA GLU A 23 -11.44 9.95 9.37
C GLU A 23 -11.08 8.47 9.20
N ILE A 24 -10.03 8.23 8.43
CA ILE A 24 -9.40 6.93 8.22
C ILE A 24 -8.03 6.97 8.90
N PHE A 25 -7.81 6.03 9.81
CA PHE A 25 -6.56 5.84 10.53
C PHE A 25 -5.82 4.68 9.90
N ILE A 26 -4.59 4.91 9.46
CA ILE A 26 -3.77 3.92 8.77
C ILE A 26 -2.49 3.76 9.56
N LEU A 27 -2.22 2.54 10.02
CA LEU A 27 -0.92 2.15 10.53
C LEU A 27 -0.19 1.37 9.44
N PHE A 28 1.09 1.66 9.27
CA PHE A 28 1.90 1.03 8.25
C PHE A 28 3.28 0.66 8.76
N GLU A 29 3.88 -0.31 8.08
CA GLU A 29 5.26 -0.74 8.29
C GLU A 29 5.88 -1.06 6.93
N GLY A 30 7.08 -0.54 6.67
CA GLY A 30 7.83 -0.78 5.44
C GLY A 30 9.29 -1.09 5.73
N LYS A 31 9.94 -1.84 4.84
CA LYS A 31 11.39 -2.06 4.88
C LYS A 31 12.02 -1.27 3.75
N ILE A 32 12.99 -0.41 4.06
CA ILE A 32 13.56 0.53 3.10
C ILE A 32 14.72 -0.10 2.33
N ASN A 33 15.44 -1.05 2.94
CA ASN A 33 16.59 -1.71 2.32
C ASN A 33 16.92 -3.09 2.93
N GLY A 34 17.91 -3.76 2.34
CA GLY A 34 18.46 -5.05 2.80
C GLY A 34 19.25 -4.99 4.11
N TYR A 35 19.45 -3.80 4.70
CA TYR A 35 20.13 -3.62 5.98
C TYR A 35 19.17 -3.64 7.17
N GLY A 36 17.88 -3.93 6.94
CA GLY A 36 16.89 -4.11 8.00
C GLY A 36 16.32 -2.80 8.56
N LEU A 37 16.55 -1.66 7.90
CA LEU A 37 15.89 -0.41 8.29
C LEU A 37 14.37 -0.51 8.05
N VAL A 38 13.62 -0.46 9.15
CA VAL A 38 12.17 -0.49 9.18
C VAL A 38 11.67 0.94 9.37
N GLN A 39 10.59 1.27 8.65
CA GLN A 39 9.81 2.47 8.89
C GLN A 39 8.42 2.08 9.37
N SER A 40 7.91 2.80 10.37
CA SER A 40 6.54 2.68 10.84
C SER A 40 5.93 4.06 11.05
N GLY A 41 4.63 4.15 10.88
CA GLY A 41 3.95 5.42 11.08
C GLY A 41 2.46 5.31 11.10
N ARG A 42 1.84 6.44 11.43
CA ARG A 42 0.39 6.62 11.48
C ARG A 42 -0.03 7.77 10.59
N ILE A 43 -0.92 7.47 9.65
CA ILE A 43 -1.55 8.46 8.78
C ILE A 43 -3.01 8.61 9.19
N VAL A 44 -3.49 9.85 9.24
CA VAL A 44 -4.90 10.18 9.48
C VAL A 44 -5.43 10.99 8.31
N LEU A 45 -6.34 10.40 7.54
CA LEU A 45 -6.93 11.01 6.35
C LEU A 45 -8.39 11.35 6.62
N LYS A 46 -8.84 12.55 6.21
CA LYS A 46 -10.26 12.90 6.21
C LYS A 46 -10.94 12.22 5.04
N MET A 47 -12.13 11.67 5.27
CA MET A 47 -12.98 11.09 4.24
C MET A 47 -13.63 12.21 3.41
N THR A 48 -12.83 12.78 2.51
CA THR A 48 -13.21 13.82 1.57
C THR A 48 -12.48 13.60 0.25
N THR A 49 -13.14 13.89 -0.86
CA THR A 49 -12.52 13.91 -2.19
C THR A 49 -11.76 15.21 -2.47
N GLU A 50 -11.90 16.19 -1.59
CA GLU A 50 -11.16 17.45 -1.67
C GLU A 50 -9.69 17.25 -1.30
N PHE A 51 -8.85 18.14 -1.83
CA PHE A 51 -7.43 18.22 -1.48
C PHE A 51 -7.22 18.45 0.02
N GLN A 52 -6.34 17.66 0.62
CA GLN A 52 -6.01 17.72 2.04
C GLN A 52 -4.50 17.70 2.25
N VAL A 53 -4.07 18.44 3.27
CA VAL A 53 -2.69 18.49 3.76
C VAL A 53 -2.69 17.90 5.16
N VAL A 54 -1.87 16.86 5.35
CA VAL A 54 -1.79 16.08 6.58
C VAL A 54 -0.36 16.12 7.09
N HIS A 55 -0.18 16.47 8.35
CA HIS A 55 1.12 16.46 9.01
C HIS A 55 1.22 15.25 9.92
N GLY A 56 2.40 14.65 10.00
CA GLY A 56 2.65 13.56 10.93
C GLY A 56 4.13 13.30 11.15
N ALA A 57 4.42 12.21 11.85
CA ALA A 57 5.76 11.70 12.05
C ALA A 57 5.83 10.25 11.59
N VAL A 58 6.97 9.90 11.00
CA VAL A 58 7.36 8.54 10.63
C VAL A 58 8.58 8.17 11.47
N GLU A 59 8.53 6.97 12.05
CA GLU A 59 9.58 6.42 12.88
C GLU A 59 10.45 5.53 12.00
N TYR A 60 11.76 5.67 12.12
CA TYR A 60 12.75 4.81 11.48
C TYR A 60 13.56 4.11 12.53
N HIS A 61 13.71 2.80 12.39
CA HIS A 61 14.55 2.03 13.29
C HIS A 61 15.28 0.88 12.60
N ASP A 62 16.52 0.68 13.01
CA ASP A 62 17.34 -0.50 12.74
C ASP A 62 17.96 -1.00 14.07
N GLU A 63 18.87 -1.98 14.03
CA GLU A 63 19.52 -2.51 15.24
C GLU A 63 20.36 -1.47 16.01
N SER A 64 20.73 -0.35 15.39
CA SER A 64 21.68 0.64 15.89
C SER A 64 21.13 2.08 15.98
N ARG A 65 20.03 2.37 15.29
CA ARG A 65 19.49 3.73 15.12
C ARG A 65 17.99 3.70 15.31
N TYR A 66 17.50 4.71 16.02
CA TYR A 66 16.09 5.01 16.16
C TYR A 66 15.96 6.53 16.00
N PHE A 67 15.15 6.99 15.05
CA PHE A 67 14.87 8.41 14.86
C PHE A 67 13.51 8.65 14.22
N ASP A 68 12.93 9.80 14.52
CA ASP A 68 11.65 10.21 13.96
C ASP A 68 11.87 11.34 12.96
N SER A 69 11.10 11.32 11.87
CA SER A 69 11.10 12.37 10.87
C SER A 69 9.69 12.92 10.68
N SER A 70 9.59 14.24 10.54
CA SER A 70 8.31 14.89 10.28
C SER A 70 8.01 14.89 8.79
N TYR A 71 6.77 14.57 8.44
CA TYR A 71 6.31 14.59 7.05
C TYR A 71 5.11 15.52 6.84
N VAL A 72 4.94 15.94 5.58
CA VAL A 72 3.73 16.56 5.07
C VAL A 72 3.21 15.71 3.93
N LEU A 73 1.99 15.21 4.06
CA LEU A 73 1.28 14.45 3.05
C LEU A 73 0.22 15.33 2.40
N GLU A 74 0.34 15.54 1.10
CA GLU A 74 -0.54 16.40 0.31
C GLU A 74 -1.23 15.57 -0.77
N GLY A 75 -2.57 15.55 -0.80
CA GLY A 75 -3.27 14.77 -1.81
C GLY A 75 -4.77 14.69 -1.58
N ASN A 76 -5.42 13.76 -2.26
CA ASN A 76 -6.86 13.52 -2.13
C ASN A 76 -7.25 12.08 -2.50
N PHE A 77 -8.45 11.71 -2.08
CA PHE A 77 -9.09 10.49 -2.56
C PHE A 77 -9.60 10.68 -3.99
N GLU A 78 -9.50 9.63 -4.81
CA GLU A 78 -9.94 9.63 -6.22
C GLU A 78 -11.47 9.77 -6.33
N ASP A 79 -12.21 9.16 -5.40
CA ASP A 79 -13.67 9.20 -5.33
C ASP A 79 -14.19 8.91 -3.90
N ASP A 80 -15.52 8.87 -3.76
CA ASP A 80 -16.25 8.66 -2.49
C ASP A 80 -16.19 7.21 -1.96
N SER A 81 -15.48 6.30 -2.65
CA SER A 81 -15.15 5.00 -2.09
C SER A 81 -14.06 5.07 -1.03
N TYR A 82 -13.22 6.11 -1.09
CA TYR A 82 -12.04 6.30 -0.25
C TYR A 82 -11.05 5.12 -0.32
N GLU A 83 -11.07 4.35 -1.41
CA GLU A 83 -10.18 3.20 -1.61
C GLU A 83 -8.80 3.63 -2.15
N MET A 84 -8.73 4.72 -2.92
CA MET A 84 -7.49 5.20 -3.52
C MET A 84 -7.21 6.63 -3.09
N PHE A 85 -6.07 6.83 -2.42
CA PHE A 85 -5.50 8.13 -2.13
C PHE A 85 -4.21 8.32 -2.92
N SER A 86 -4.08 9.44 -3.62
CA SER A 86 -2.87 9.78 -4.37
C SER A 86 -2.40 11.18 -3.97
N GLY A 87 -1.09 11.34 -3.89
CA GLY A 87 -0.51 12.58 -3.40
C GLY A 87 1.01 12.58 -3.40
N ASN A 88 1.56 13.51 -2.63
CA ASN A 88 2.97 13.73 -2.43
C ASN A 88 3.31 13.61 -0.95
N TRP A 89 4.35 12.85 -0.66
CA TRP A 89 4.97 12.78 0.66
C TRP A 89 6.20 13.69 0.67
N LEU A 90 6.17 14.72 1.51
CA LEU A 90 7.28 15.65 1.70
C LEU A 90 7.96 15.38 3.03
N GLU A 91 9.25 15.09 2.98
CA GLU A 91 10.06 14.77 4.15
C GLU A 91 11.49 15.28 3.96
N GLU A 92 12.05 15.96 4.95
CA GLU A 92 13.42 16.51 4.93
C GLU A 92 13.76 17.32 3.65
N GLY A 93 12.76 17.97 3.04
CA GLY A 93 12.92 18.74 1.79
C GLY A 93 12.90 17.89 0.51
N HIS A 94 12.74 16.57 0.63
CA HIS A 94 12.48 15.68 -0.48
C HIS A 94 10.98 15.52 -0.73
N ASN A 95 10.58 15.48 -1.99
CA ASN A 95 9.21 15.24 -2.41
C ASN A 95 9.14 13.92 -3.17
N TYR A 96 8.19 13.09 -2.77
CA TYR A 96 8.05 11.75 -3.29
C TYR A 96 6.60 11.44 -3.65
N GLN A 97 6.43 10.73 -4.77
CA GLN A 97 5.12 10.20 -5.15
C GLN A 97 4.60 9.26 -4.06
N PHE A 98 3.34 9.44 -3.70
CA PHE A 98 2.70 8.69 -2.63
C PHE A 98 1.30 8.22 -3.04
N ASP A 99 1.08 6.90 -2.96
CA ASP A 99 -0.19 6.27 -3.30
C ASP A 99 -0.59 5.26 -2.23
N ILE A 100 -1.86 5.30 -1.80
CA ILE A 100 -2.45 4.32 -0.88
C ILE A 100 -3.63 3.65 -1.54
N LEU A 101 -3.61 2.32 -1.56
CA LEU A 101 -4.75 1.47 -1.88
C LEU A 101 -5.30 0.82 -0.61
N LEU A 102 -6.50 1.18 -0.20
CA LEU A 102 -7.19 0.68 0.99
C LEU A 102 -8.21 -0.40 0.61
N GLU A 103 -8.19 -1.53 1.31
CA GLU A 103 -9.19 -2.59 1.21
C GLU A 103 -10.05 -2.58 2.49
N PHE A 104 -11.23 -1.97 2.43
CA PHE A 104 -12.20 -2.05 3.53
C PHE A 104 -12.93 -3.40 3.49
N ASP A 105 -12.99 -4.08 4.63
CA ASP A 105 -13.88 -5.23 4.75
C ASP A 105 -15.33 -4.74 4.92
N GLU A 106 -16.24 -5.11 4.01
CA GLU A 106 -17.67 -4.82 4.18
C GLU A 106 -18.23 -5.50 5.46
N ARG A 107 -17.51 -6.48 6.02
CA ARG A 107 -17.85 -7.20 7.26
C ARG A 107 -16.96 -6.77 8.43
N GLY A 108 -17.18 -5.55 8.92
CA GLY A 108 -16.87 -5.14 10.29
C GLY A 108 -15.38 -4.99 10.63
N LEU A 109 -14.89 -3.76 10.55
CA LEU A 109 -13.73 -3.38 11.35
C LEU A 109 -14.19 -3.21 12.82
N PRO A 110 -13.55 -3.87 13.81
CA PRO A 110 -13.77 -3.52 15.20
C PRO A 110 -13.38 -2.05 15.38
N SER A 111 -14.28 -1.27 15.99
CA SER A 111 -14.02 0.14 16.27
C SER A 111 -12.83 0.26 17.22
N LEU A 112 -11.90 1.15 16.88
CA LEU A 112 -10.66 1.44 17.61
C LEU A 112 -10.85 1.90 19.08
N ALA A 113 -12.09 1.93 19.58
CA ALA A 113 -12.42 2.39 20.93
C ALA A 113 -12.18 1.31 22.01
N THR A 114 -12.13 0.03 21.65
CA THR A 114 -12.11 -1.07 22.65
C THR A 114 -10.70 -1.58 22.98
N GLU A 115 -9.67 -1.21 22.22
CA GLU A 115 -8.31 -1.77 22.41
C GLU A 115 -7.29 -0.77 22.99
N LEU A 116 -7.64 0.51 23.18
CA LEU A 116 -6.74 1.46 23.85
C LEU A 116 -6.64 1.25 25.37
N GLU A 117 -7.38 0.30 25.95
CA GLU A 117 -7.31 -0.06 27.37
C GLU A 117 -6.56 -1.37 27.66
N ARG A 118 -6.01 -2.05 26.65
CA ARG A 118 -5.27 -3.30 26.85
C ARG A 118 -4.04 -3.29 25.96
N ASP A 119 -2.92 -2.82 26.50
CA ASP A 119 -1.57 -3.36 26.24
C ASP A 119 -0.55 -2.60 27.09
N GLU A 120 -0.63 -2.80 28.41
CA GLU A 120 0.59 -2.90 29.23
C GLU A 120 0.96 -4.38 29.25
N SER A 121 2.20 -4.69 28.89
CA SER A 121 2.89 -6.00 28.92
C SER A 121 2.58 -7.01 27.79
N ILE A 122 3.44 -7.02 26.77
CA ILE A 122 3.78 -8.26 26.04
C ILE A 122 5.30 -8.37 26.01
N ALA A 123 5.81 -9.33 26.78
CA ALA A 123 7.20 -9.71 26.82
C ALA A 123 7.62 -10.34 25.48
N ILE A 124 8.82 -9.96 25.02
CA ILE A 124 9.48 -10.52 23.85
C ILE A 124 10.12 -11.84 24.29
N ASP A 125 9.54 -12.97 23.90
CA ASP A 125 10.21 -14.27 23.93
C ASP A 125 10.97 -14.45 22.61
N ILE A 126 12.29 -14.54 22.73
CA ILE A 126 13.27 -14.80 21.69
C ILE A 126 13.44 -16.32 21.58
N ASP A 127 13.13 -16.89 20.41
CA ASP A 127 13.93 -17.93 19.71
C ASP A 127 13.10 -18.58 18.59
N GLU A 128 13.59 -18.50 17.34
CA GLU A 128 14.05 -19.69 16.60
C GLU A 128 14.59 -19.31 15.19
N GLU A 129 15.74 -19.92 14.93
CA GLU A 129 16.73 -19.78 13.86
C GLU A 129 16.36 -20.60 12.61
N ILE A 130 16.36 -20.05 11.38
CA ILE A 130 16.57 -20.84 10.13
C ILE A 130 17.31 -20.05 9.02
N HIS A 131 18.58 -20.42 8.87
CA HIS A 131 19.39 -20.70 7.67
C HIS A 131 19.50 -19.72 6.47
N ASN A 132 20.75 -19.29 6.28
CA ASN A 132 21.38 -18.87 5.03
C ASN A 132 21.21 -19.90 3.90
N ASP A 133 20.97 -19.42 2.69
CA ASP A 133 21.74 -19.83 1.51
C ASP A 133 21.88 -18.63 0.56
N GLN A 134 23.12 -18.39 0.17
CA GLN A 134 23.54 -17.30 -0.71
C GLN A 134 23.35 -17.66 -2.17
N ASP A 135 23.13 -16.65 -3.02
CA ASP A 135 23.85 -16.56 -4.29
C ASP A 135 23.94 -15.11 -4.78
N PHE A 136 25.16 -14.71 -5.13
CA PHE A 136 25.65 -13.39 -5.55
C PHE A 136 25.06 -12.91 -6.89
N VAL A 137 24.89 -11.58 -7.06
CA VAL A 137 25.66 -10.83 -8.08
C VAL A 137 25.93 -9.40 -7.58
N ASN A 138 27.20 -9.09 -7.43
CA ASN A 138 27.74 -7.76 -7.20
C ASN A 138 27.71 -6.96 -8.52
N SER A 139 26.96 -5.86 -8.60
CA SER A 139 27.08 -4.90 -9.70
C SER A 139 27.28 -3.50 -9.14
N ASN A 140 28.55 -3.15 -8.90
CA ASN A 140 28.98 -1.76 -8.88
C ASN A 140 28.71 -1.16 -10.27
N LEU A 141 27.73 -0.27 -10.38
CA LEU A 141 27.58 0.64 -11.52
C LEU A 141 27.10 1.99 -10.99
N ASN A 142 28.03 2.93 -10.92
CA ASN A 142 27.72 4.35 -11.09
C ASN A 142 26.96 4.47 -12.41
N ASP A 143 25.83 5.19 -12.45
CA ASP A 143 25.43 6.09 -13.54
C ASP A 143 24.03 6.66 -13.25
N GLU A 144 23.99 8.00 -13.21
CA GLU A 144 22.83 8.89 -12.98
C GLU A 144 21.69 8.67 -14.02
N GLU A 145 21.94 7.89 -15.08
CA GLU A 145 21.03 7.65 -16.20
C GLU A 145 20.02 6.51 -15.94
N ASN A 146 20.18 5.73 -14.86
CA ASN A 146 19.36 4.54 -14.62
C ASN A 146 18.04 4.79 -13.84
N ARG A 147 17.73 6.05 -13.47
CA ARG A 147 16.50 6.37 -12.71
C ARG A 147 15.22 6.15 -13.51
N GLN A 148 15.28 6.15 -14.84
CA GLN A 148 14.14 5.83 -15.71
C GLN A 148 13.95 4.32 -15.91
N ALA A 149 14.98 3.50 -15.74
CA ALA A 149 14.90 2.05 -15.92
C ALA A 149 14.40 1.30 -14.67
N LEU A 150 14.52 1.90 -13.47
CA LEU A 150 14.05 1.32 -12.21
C LEU A 150 12.51 1.27 -12.08
N GLY A 151 11.76 1.97 -12.92
CA GLY A 151 10.29 1.90 -12.95
C GLY A 151 9.73 0.54 -13.36
N TYR A 152 10.53 -0.28 -14.06
CA TYR A 152 10.14 -1.59 -14.58
C TYR A 152 10.46 -2.76 -13.63
N LEU A 153 11.20 -2.51 -12.55
CA LEU A 153 11.62 -3.51 -11.56
C LEU A 153 10.70 -3.54 -10.33
N ARG A 154 9.39 -3.35 -10.51
CA ARG A 154 8.37 -3.67 -9.47
C ARG A 154 8.21 -5.19 -9.28
N ALA A 155 9.22 -5.97 -9.69
CA ALA A 155 9.21 -7.40 -9.94
C ALA A 155 9.93 -8.21 -8.87
N ASP A 156 10.17 -7.66 -7.68
CA ASP A 156 10.60 -8.47 -6.54
C ASP A 156 9.41 -9.32 -6.04
N ALA A 157 9.31 -10.52 -6.62
CA ALA A 157 8.75 -11.77 -6.13
C ALA A 157 7.51 -11.75 -5.21
N ASN A 158 6.66 -10.74 -5.27
CA ASN A 158 5.43 -10.71 -4.49
C ASN A 158 4.38 -11.56 -5.21
N ARG A 159 4.20 -12.79 -4.70
CA ARG A 159 3.16 -13.71 -5.21
C ARG A 159 1.81 -13.01 -5.18
N GLN A 160 1.24 -12.78 -6.36
CA GLN A 160 -0.09 -12.20 -6.48
C GLN A 160 -1.11 -13.16 -5.87
N ARG A 161 -1.83 -12.70 -4.86
CA ARG A 161 -2.91 -13.48 -4.23
C ARG A 161 -4.20 -13.28 -5.01
N ALA A 162 -5.06 -14.28 -4.99
CA ALA A 162 -6.40 -14.15 -5.54
C ALA A 162 -7.13 -12.99 -4.85
N THR A 163 -7.63 -12.05 -5.63
CA THR A 163 -8.42 -10.92 -5.13
C THR A 163 -9.69 -11.41 -4.43
N ARG A 164 -10.16 -10.66 -3.42
CA ARG A 164 -11.47 -10.88 -2.80
C ARG A 164 -12.61 -10.65 -3.80
N SER A 165 -13.71 -11.37 -3.62
CA SER A 165 -14.87 -11.27 -4.53
C SER A 165 -15.62 -9.94 -4.44
N ASP A 166 -15.54 -9.25 -3.30
CA ASP A 166 -16.20 -7.97 -3.03
C ASP A 166 -15.42 -6.74 -3.51
N ALA A 167 -14.13 -6.88 -3.82
CA ALA A 167 -13.31 -5.81 -4.37
C ALA A 167 -13.91 -5.26 -5.68
N ARG A 168 -13.76 -3.95 -5.92
CA ARG A 168 -14.19 -3.33 -7.18
C ARG A 168 -13.16 -3.60 -8.28
N VAL A 169 -13.63 -3.64 -9.53
CA VAL A 169 -12.77 -3.78 -10.70
C VAL A 169 -11.75 -2.64 -10.77
N ARG A 170 -12.17 -1.40 -10.47
CA ARG A 170 -11.29 -0.22 -10.45
C ARG A 170 -10.09 -0.42 -9.53
N THR A 171 -10.33 -0.91 -8.30
CA THR A 171 -9.30 -1.20 -7.28
C THR A 171 -8.23 -2.13 -7.85
N ILE A 172 -8.64 -3.14 -8.61
CA ILE A 172 -7.71 -4.12 -9.20
C ILE A 172 -6.99 -3.59 -10.42
N GLN A 173 -7.66 -2.82 -11.28
CA GLN A 173 -6.99 -2.11 -12.38
C GLN A 173 -5.90 -1.19 -11.85
N ARG A 174 -6.23 -0.38 -10.82
CA ARG A 174 -5.30 0.50 -10.12
C ARG A 174 -4.13 -0.27 -9.51
N LYS A 175 -4.41 -1.37 -8.82
CA LYS A 175 -3.38 -2.24 -8.25
C LYS A 175 -2.42 -2.76 -9.32
N ILE A 176 -2.93 -3.21 -10.47
CA ILE A 176 -2.09 -3.68 -11.59
C ILE A 176 -1.26 -2.51 -12.14
N GLU A 177 -1.86 -1.33 -12.33
CA GLU A 177 -1.15 -0.14 -12.82
C GLU A 177 0.00 0.27 -11.87
N LEU A 178 -0.30 0.33 -10.57
CA LEU A 178 0.66 0.60 -9.50
C LEU A 178 1.65 -0.55 -9.27
N TYR A 179 1.32 -1.77 -9.67
CA TYR A 179 2.27 -2.87 -9.58
C TYR A 179 3.20 -2.96 -10.80
N TYR A 180 2.78 -2.52 -11.99
CA TYR A 180 3.58 -2.70 -13.22
C TYR A 180 4.18 -1.41 -13.80
N GLY A 181 4.00 -0.26 -13.17
CA GLY A 181 4.54 1.01 -13.68
C GLY A 181 3.68 1.59 -14.78
N LEU A 182 2.43 1.14 -14.91
CA LEU A 182 1.60 1.51 -16.06
C LEU A 182 0.92 2.86 -15.80
N PRO A 183 0.75 3.68 -16.85
CA PRO A 183 -0.03 4.90 -16.75
C PRO A 183 -1.46 4.60 -16.29
N GLN A 184 -2.02 5.49 -15.49
CA GLN A 184 -3.40 5.41 -15.01
C GLN A 184 -4.39 5.25 -16.18
N GLY A 185 -5.26 4.24 -16.09
CA GLY A 185 -6.26 3.91 -17.10
C GLY A 185 -5.78 3.01 -18.24
N SER A 186 -4.53 2.55 -18.21
CA SER A 186 -3.96 1.63 -19.22
C SER A 186 -4.45 0.21 -19.08
N VAL A 187 -4.93 -0.18 -17.89
CA VAL A 187 -5.39 -1.54 -17.62
C VAL A 187 -6.92 -1.60 -17.69
N ARG A 188 -7.45 -2.55 -18.45
CA ARG A 188 -8.89 -2.84 -18.48
C ARG A 188 -9.16 -4.32 -18.26
N LEU A 189 -10.20 -4.60 -17.49
CA LEU A 189 -10.77 -5.93 -17.35
C LEU A 189 -11.97 -6.04 -18.29
N VAL A 190 -12.12 -7.19 -18.93
CA VAL A 190 -13.16 -7.44 -19.93
C VAL A 190 -13.98 -8.67 -19.55
N ASN A 191 -15.22 -8.69 -19.99
CA ASN A 191 -16.09 -9.86 -19.96
C ASN A 191 -15.61 -10.91 -20.99
N PRO A 192 -16.13 -12.15 -20.94
CA PRO A 192 -15.77 -13.18 -21.92
C PRO A 192 -16.04 -12.79 -23.37
N ASP A 193 -17.12 -12.04 -23.60
CA ASP A 193 -17.49 -11.45 -24.90
C ASP A 193 -16.58 -10.28 -25.35
N ARG A 194 -15.51 -10.00 -24.58
CA ARG A 194 -14.56 -8.88 -24.74
C ARG A 194 -15.15 -7.49 -24.49
N SER A 195 -16.40 -7.39 -24.06
CA SER A 195 -16.98 -6.11 -23.64
C SER A 195 -16.31 -5.62 -22.35
N ILE A 196 -16.21 -4.31 -22.18
CA ILE A 196 -15.56 -3.70 -21.02
C ILE A 196 -16.50 -3.81 -19.81
N ILE A 197 -16.01 -4.37 -18.70
CA ILE A 197 -16.77 -4.36 -17.44
C ILE A 197 -16.67 -2.98 -16.79
N HIS A 198 -17.76 -2.51 -16.19
CA HIS A 198 -17.79 -1.21 -15.52
C HIS A 198 -16.83 -1.19 -14.31
N PRO A 199 -16.02 -0.12 -14.10
CA PRO A 199 -15.03 -0.08 -13.01
C PRO A 199 -15.61 -0.23 -11.60
N SER A 200 -16.86 0.19 -11.37
CA SER A 200 -17.53 0.01 -10.07
C SER A 200 -18.09 -1.39 -9.84
N ALA A 201 -18.06 -2.28 -10.86
CA ALA A 201 -18.51 -3.65 -10.69
C ALA A 201 -17.58 -4.41 -9.72
N LYS A 202 -18.13 -5.42 -9.03
CA LYS A 202 -17.36 -6.28 -8.14
C LYS A 202 -16.63 -7.37 -8.92
N ILE A 203 -15.48 -7.81 -8.42
CA ILE A 203 -14.72 -8.94 -8.99
C ILE A 203 -15.55 -10.22 -9.02
N ARG A 204 -16.49 -10.41 -8.08
CA ARG A 204 -17.49 -11.49 -8.11
C ARG A 204 -18.24 -11.53 -9.44
N THR A 205 -18.75 -10.39 -9.89
CA THR A 205 -19.53 -10.29 -11.14
C THR A 205 -18.68 -10.67 -12.35
N LEU A 206 -17.40 -10.27 -12.35
CA LEU A 206 -16.48 -10.66 -13.39
C LEU A 206 -16.27 -12.18 -13.38
N ARG A 207 -15.96 -12.77 -12.21
CA ARG A 207 -15.74 -14.21 -12.07
C ARG A 207 -16.95 -15.04 -12.48
N GLU A 208 -18.14 -14.65 -12.04
CA GLU A 208 -19.38 -15.33 -12.40
C GLU A 208 -19.50 -15.43 -13.93
N ARG A 209 -19.33 -14.32 -14.66
CA ARG A 209 -19.42 -14.32 -16.13
C ARG A 209 -18.40 -15.24 -16.79
N TRP A 210 -17.16 -15.28 -16.29
CA TRP A 210 -16.09 -16.11 -16.85
C TRP A 210 -16.18 -17.59 -16.46
N MET A 211 -16.94 -17.96 -15.41
CA MET A 211 -17.11 -19.36 -15.00
C MET A 211 -18.34 -20.04 -15.57
N PHE A 212 -19.28 -19.31 -16.16
CA PHE A 212 -20.51 -19.85 -16.75
C PHE A 212 -20.50 -19.92 -18.29
N ASP A 213 -19.37 -19.59 -18.95
CA ASP A 213 -19.17 -19.79 -20.39
C ASP A 213 -18.70 -21.23 -20.69
N GLU A 214 -19.52 -22.22 -20.31
CA GLU A 214 -19.35 -23.64 -20.65
C GLU A 214 -20.54 -24.18 -21.44
#